data_AF-A0A449B4Y0-F1
#
_entry.id   AF-A0A449B4Y0-F1
#
_cell.length_a   1.000
_cell.length_b   1.000
_cell.length_c   1.000
_cell.angle_alpha   90.00
_cell.angle_beta   90.00
_cell.angle_gamma   90.00
#
_symmetry.space_group_name_H-M   'P 1'
#
loop_
_entity.id
_entity.type
_entity.pdbx_description
1 polymer ?
#
loop_
_entity_poly.entity_id
_entity_poly.type
_entity_poly.pdbx_seq_one_letter_code
_entity_poly.pdbx_strand_id
1 'polypeptide(L)'
;MKKSFFISLSTINLLTPMFIISCKHTEKDLKNIEEEQNKNNFSNSINEINFNLDNYIYDDSNKYYEELNGLKGDALFTALYNLQRKHISGIGNYGDLYKIYETAFIDKYFEKNGTILDIYSEVENGKDPYEYPVGYYDGMGSKGKLKTGKKEGTVYNREHMIPQSKFNKVNPTRNDAHFVWPSDKWVNEKRGNLPHFNVGQDGKLTLNGTKINKKYAEPINLFKGDTARAYFYFQATHKNANWPEVFKKTYPYFTDKFLKGYIEWSILDKVDIIEIERNNEIAKAQKGLRNPFIDYPDLISLIWGNSEKTFKNKGILIGIKNA
;
A
#
# COMPACT_ATOMS: atom_id res chain seq x y z
N MET A 1 -29.70 59.53 -38.65
CA MET A 1 -28.67 59.92 -39.63
C MET A 1 -28.16 58.67 -40.35
N LYS A 2 -28.34 58.60 -41.68
CA LYS A 2 -27.58 57.87 -42.75
C LYS A 2 -26.97 56.48 -42.41
N LYS A 3 -27.03 55.42 -43.22
CA LYS A 3 -27.39 55.20 -44.64
C LYS A 3 -27.42 53.66 -44.87
N SER A 4 -28.26 53.20 -45.79
CA SER A 4 -28.30 51.86 -46.37
C SER A 4 -26.98 51.41 -47.01
N PHE A 5 -26.80 50.10 -47.19
CA PHE A 5 -26.47 49.52 -48.50
C PHE A 5 -26.84 48.02 -48.57
N PHE A 6 -27.69 47.68 -49.54
CA PHE A 6 -27.95 46.32 -50.05
C PHE A 6 -26.97 46.06 -51.18
N ILE A 7 -26.34 44.87 -51.25
CA ILE A 7 -25.83 44.29 -52.50
C ILE A 7 -26.04 42.77 -52.48
N SER A 8 -26.76 42.32 -53.51
CA SER A 8 -26.99 40.96 -54.01
C SER A 8 -25.72 40.34 -54.60
N LEU A 9 -25.56 39.00 -54.61
CA LEU A 9 -25.33 38.24 -55.85
C LEU A 9 -25.19 36.71 -55.63
N SER A 10 -26.01 35.99 -56.40
CA SER A 10 -25.74 34.77 -57.19
C SER A 10 -24.95 33.58 -56.63
N THR A 11 -25.70 32.48 -56.58
CA THR A 11 -25.41 31.06 -56.87
C THR A 11 -24.10 30.64 -57.54
N ILE A 12 -23.64 29.43 -57.17
CA ILE A 12 -23.07 28.31 -57.98
C ILE A 12 -21.75 27.77 -57.38
N ASN A 13 -21.76 26.56 -56.81
CA ASN A 13 -21.15 25.37 -57.42
C ASN A 13 -21.24 24.12 -56.55
N LEU A 14 -21.57 23.00 -57.20
CA LEU A 14 -21.49 21.65 -56.68
C LEU A 14 -20.03 21.29 -56.38
N LEU A 15 -19.78 20.66 -55.23
CA LEU A 15 -18.68 19.71 -55.07
C LEU A 15 -19.21 18.41 -54.44
N THR A 16 -18.70 17.33 -55.01
CA THR A 16 -18.87 15.90 -54.76
C THR A 16 -18.92 15.48 -53.28
N PRO A 17 -19.66 14.41 -52.93
CA PRO A 17 -19.59 13.83 -51.59
C PRO A 17 -18.25 13.11 -51.44
N MET A 18 -17.35 13.71 -50.68
CA MET A 18 -16.25 12.98 -50.04
C MET A 18 -16.90 12.00 -49.06
N PHE A 19 -16.57 10.72 -49.17
CA PHE A 19 -16.97 9.68 -48.24
C PHE A 19 -16.51 10.07 -46.82
N ILE A 20 -17.36 10.75 -46.07
CA ILE A 20 -17.23 10.85 -44.63
C ILE A 20 -17.70 9.49 -44.12
N ILE A 21 -16.75 8.61 -43.82
CA ILE A 21 -16.99 7.52 -42.88
C ILE A 21 -17.34 8.21 -41.56
N SER A 22 -18.64 8.43 -41.34
CA SER A 22 -19.17 8.94 -40.10
C SER A 22 -18.98 7.85 -39.05
N CYS A 23 -17.81 7.85 -38.42
CA CYS A 23 -17.61 7.07 -37.22
C CYS A 23 -18.37 7.78 -36.10
N LYS A 24 -19.64 7.40 -35.92
CA LYS A 24 -20.46 7.83 -34.78
C LYS A 24 -19.94 7.13 -33.53
N HIS A 25 -18.85 7.60 -32.95
CA HIS A 25 -18.52 7.24 -31.58
C HIS A 25 -19.50 7.98 -30.66
N THR A 26 -20.24 7.22 -29.87
CA THR A 26 -21.12 7.78 -28.84
C THR A 26 -20.25 8.35 -27.70
N GLU A 27 -20.79 9.26 -26.87
CA GLU A 27 -20.07 9.75 -25.67
C GLU A 27 -19.58 8.61 -24.77
N LYS A 28 -20.29 7.48 -24.77
CA LYS A 28 -19.90 6.25 -24.07
C LYS A 28 -18.66 5.61 -24.69
N ASP A 29 -18.57 5.58 -26.03
CA ASP A 29 -17.41 5.04 -26.74
C ASP A 29 -16.17 5.91 -26.53
N LEU A 30 -16.32 7.24 -26.53
CA LEU A 30 -15.22 8.17 -26.25
C LEU A 30 -14.69 8.03 -24.80
N LYS A 31 -15.59 7.87 -23.81
CA LYS A 31 -15.20 7.60 -22.42
C LYS A 31 -14.47 6.26 -22.28
N ASN A 32 -14.92 5.23 -22.99
CA ASN A 32 -14.25 3.92 -22.98
C ASN A 32 -12.83 4.01 -23.58
N ILE A 33 -12.66 4.73 -24.70
CA ILE A 33 -11.35 4.96 -25.32
C ILE A 33 -10.42 5.71 -24.37
N GLU A 34 -10.92 6.77 -23.72
CA GLU A 34 -10.14 7.55 -22.74
C GLU A 34 -9.75 6.71 -21.51
N GLU A 35 -10.64 5.85 -21.01
CA GLU A 35 -10.33 4.91 -19.92
C GLU A 35 -9.27 3.87 -20.33
N GLU A 36 -9.35 3.32 -21.54
CA GLU A 36 -8.36 2.37 -22.07
C GLU A 36 -6.99 3.04 -22.27
N GLN A 37 -6.95 4.23 -22.85
CA GLN A 37 -5.71 5.01 -23.00
C GLN A 37 -5.08 5.32 -21.64
N ASN A 38 -5.89 5.72 -20.65
CA ASN A 38 -5.41 5.98 -19.29
C ASN A 38 -4.89 4.74 -18.56
N LYS A 39 -5.47 3.56 -18.83
CA LYS A 39 -4.96 2.27 -18.32
C LYS A 39 -3.63 1.91 -18.98
N ASN A 40 -3.54 2.03 -20.30
CA ASN A 40 -2.31 1.74 -21.04
C ASN A 40 -1.16 2.66 -20.62
N ASN A 41 -1.41 3.96 -20.47
CA ASN A 41 -0.41 4.92 -20.00
C ASN A 41 0.08 4.60 -18.58
N PHE A 42 -0.84 4.19 -17.70
CA PHE A 42 -0.47 3.79 -16.34
C PHE A 42 0.37 2.51 -16.33
N SER A 43 -0.04 1.47 -17.05
CA SER A 43 0.77 0.24 -17.15
C SER A 43 2.15 0.50 -17.76
N ASN A 44 2.24 1.36 -18.77
CA ASN A 44 3.52 1.79 -19.34
C ASN A 44 4.41 2.46 -18.30
N SER A 45 3.88 3.37 -17.48
CA SER A 45 4.66 4.00 -16.40
C SER A 45 5.16 3.01 -15.35
N ILE A 46 4.43 1.90 -15.14
CA ILE A 46 4.85 0.83 -14.23
C ILE A 46 6.04 0.05 -14.81
N ASN A 47 6.07 -0.17 -16.12
CA ASN A 47 7.17 -0.87 -16.78
C ASN A 47 8.50 -0.10 -16.73
N GLU A 48 8.43 1.23 -16.68
CA GLU A 48 9.60 2.10 -16.56
C GLU A 48 10.18 2.11 -15.14
N ILE A 49 9.48 1.52 -14.15
CA ILE A 49 9.99 1.42 -12.79
C ILE A 49 11.21 0.50 -12.77
N ASN A 50 12.39 1.10 -12.61
CA ASN A 50 13.62 0.38 -12.37
C ASN A 50 13.74 0.04 -10.88
N PHE A 51 13.19 -1.10 -10.48
CA PHE A 51 13.54 -1.70 -9.20
C PHE A 51 15.00 -2.15 -9.28
N ASN A 52 15.89 -1.50 -8.53
CA ASN A 52 17.28 -1.95 -8.41
C ASN A 52 17.33 -3.24 -7.57
N LEU A 53 16.98 -4.36 -8.20
CA LEU A 53 16.90 -5.65 -7.54
C LEU A 53 18.28 -6.24 -7.22
N ASP A 54 19.34 -5.72 -7.84
CA ASP A 54 20.70 -6.22 -7.67
C ASP A 54 21.26 -5.88 -6.27
N ASN A 55 20.63 -4.96 -5.55
CA ASN A 55 21.01 -4.61 -4.18
C ASN A 55 20.48 -5.60 -3.13
N TYR A 56 19.49 -6.43 -3.48
CA TYR A 56 18.85 -7.36 -2.54
C TYR A 56 19.57 -8.70 -2.45
N ILE A 57 19.58 -9.28 -1.26
CA ILE A 57 20.16 -10.60 -0.96
C ILE A 57 19.03 -11.56 -0.65
N TYR A 58 18.96 -12.65 -1.43
CA TYR A 58 17.96 -13.70 -1.26
C TYR A 58 18.59 -14.98 -0.73
N ASP A 59 17.87 -15.70 0.12
CA ASP A 59 18.12 -17.10 0.43
C ASP A 59 17.42 -17.98 -0.60
N ASP A 60 18.17 -18.39 -1.62
CA ASP A 60 17.68 -19.17 -2.75
C ASP A 60 17.40 -20.65 -2.41
N SER A 61 17.82 -21.11 -1.23
CA SER A 61 17.53 -22.46 -0.73
C SER A 61 16.06 -22.60 -0.34
N ASN A 62 15.42 -21.51 0.07
CA ASN A 62 14.01 -21.47 0.43
C ASN A 62 13.11 -21.45 -0.81
N LYS A 63 12.17 -22.39 -0.91
CA LYS A 63 11.29 -22.56 -2.08
C LYS A 63 9.88 -22.00 -1.88
N TYR A 64 9.67 -21.12 -0.90
CA TYR A 64 8.34 -20.57 -0.57
C TYR A 64 7.54 -20.06 -1.79
N TYR A 65 8.19 -19.40 -2.75
CA TYR A 65 7.53 -18.81 -3.93
C TYR A 65 7.68 -19.63 -5.22
N GLU A 66 8.14 -20.88 -5.14
CA GLU A 66 8.46 -21.69 -6.32
C GLU A 66 7.27 -21.90 -7.27
N GLU A 67 6.05 -22.04 -6.72
CA GLU A 67 4.83 -22.25 -7.51
C GLU A 67 4.38 -21.03 -8.34
N LEU A 68 5.01 -19.87 -8.12
CA LEU A 68 4.69 -18.64 -8.86
C LEU A 68 5.52 -18.49 -10.14
N ASN A 69 6.54 -19.34 -10.34
CA ASN A 69 7.45 -19.27 -11.49
C ASN A 69 6.72 -19.21 -12.83
N GLY A 70 7.13 -18.27 -13.68
CA GLY A 70 6.57 -18.11 -15.03
C GLY A 70 5.22 -17.41 -15.10
N LEU A 71 4.61 -17.06 -13.96
CA LEU A 71 3.33 -16.35 -13.93
C LEU A 71 3.54 -14.82 -14.01
N LYS A 72 2.52 -14.12 -14.53
CA LYS A 72 2.41 -12.64 -14.51
C LYS A 72 0.94 -12.22 -14.42
N GLY A 73 0.68 -10.93 -14.24
CA GLY A 73 -0.67 -10.37 -14.30
C GLY A 73 -1.63 -10.96 -13.26
N ASP A 74 -2.89 -11.10 -13.66
CA ASP A 74 -3.94 -11.69 -12.83
C ASP A 74 -3.66 -13.15 -12.43
N ALA A 75 -2.99 -13.92 -13.30
CA ALA A 75 -2.60 -15.30 -13.00
C ALA A 75 -1.58 -15.36 -11.84
N LEU A 76 -0.59 -14.46 -11.84
CA LEU A 76 0.36 -14.33 -10.74
C LEU A 76 -0.34 -13.88 -9.45
N PHE A 77 -1.23 -12.89 -9.50
CA PHE A 77 -1.98 -12.45 -8.32
C PHE A 77 -2.82 -13.59 -7.73
N THR A 78 -3.50 -14.35 -8.59
CA THR A 78 -4.35 -15.47 -8.17
C THR A 78 -3.53 -16.59 -7.54
N ALA A 79 -2.40 -16.97 -8.15
CA ALA A 79 -1.50 -17.96 -7.59
C ALA A 79 -0.90 -17.49 -6.25
N LEU A 80 -0.52 -16.22 -6.16
CA LEU A 80 -0.02 -15.62 -4.93
C LEU A 80 -1.06 -15.67 -3.81
N TYR A 81 -2.32 -15.36 -4.12
CA TYR A 81 -3.42 -15.50 -3.17
C TYR A 81 -3.56 -16.94 -2.67
N ASN A 82 -3.56 -17.92 -3.58
CA ASN A 82 -3.64 -19.33 -3.20
C ASN A 82 -2.46 -19.79 -2.33
N LEU A 83 -1.25 -19.32 -2.64
CA LEU A 83 -0.06 -19.56 -1.82
C LEU A 83 -0.26 -19.03 -0.40
N GLN A 84 -0.62 -17.75 -0.27
CA GLN A 84 -0.84 -17.10 1.03
C GLN A 84 -1.91 -17.82 1.87
N ARG A 85 -2.98 -18.31 1.24
CA ARG A 85 -4.03 -19.09 1.90
C ARG A 85 -3.54 -20.40 2.53
N LYS A 86 -2.45 -21.01 2.03
CA LYS A 86 -1.84 -22.20 2.62
C LYS A 86 -1.16 -21.90 3.97
N HIS A 87 -0.71 -20.66 4.17
CA HIS A 87 0.05 -20.24 5.36
C HIS A 87 -0.80 -19.46 6.38
N ILE A 88 -2.04 -19.11 6.05
CA ILE A 88 -2.89 -18.26 6.91
C ILE A 88 -3.20 -18.88 8.29
N SER A 89 -3.13 -20.21 8.42
CA SER A 89 -3.29 -20.92 9.70
C SER A 89 -2.12 -20.69 10.66
N GLY A 90 -1.04 -20.07 10.19
CA GLY A 90 0.10 -19.64 11.00
C GLY A 90 -0.19 -18.43 11.88
N ILE A 91 -1.22 -17.64 11.56
CA ILE A 91 -1.60 -16.45 12.33
C ILE A 91 -2.22 -16.88 13.67
N GLY A 92 -1.65 -16.35 14.76
CA GLY A 92 -2.08 -16.63 16.13
C GLY A 92 -3.30 -15.84 16.59
N ASN A 93 -3.38 -15.61 17.90
CA ASN A 93 -4.46 -14.88 18.53
C ASN A 93 -4.19 -13.38 18.56
N TYR A 94 -5.23 -12.58 18.76
CA TYR A 94 -5.14 -11.12 18.79
C TYR A 94 -4.15 -10.57 19.84
N GLY A 95 -3.93 -11.30 20.94
CA GLY A 95 -2.97 -10.94 21.97
C GLY A 95 -1.51 -11.24 21.60
N ASP A 96 -1.26 -12.17 20.66
CA ASP A 96 0.09 -12.54 20.25
C ASP A 96 0.79 -11.42 19.46
N LEU A 97 0.00 -10.51 18.86
CA LEU A 97 0.52 -9.29 18.21
C LEU A 97 1.51 -8.53 19.09
N TYR A 98 1.20 -8.32 20.38
CA TYR A 98 2.10 -7.59 21.26
C TYR A 98 3.44 -8.29 21.45
N LYS A 99 3.48 -9.63 21.45
CA LYS A 99 4.73 -10.41 21.50
C LYS A 99 5.51 -10.28 20.20
N ILE A 100 4.81 -10.26 19.06
CA ILE A 100 5.45 -10.06 17.74
C ILE A 100 6.11 -8.68 17.68
N TYR A 101 5.49 -7.67 18.28
CA TYR A 101 6.06 -6.32 18.29
C TYR A 101 7.38 -6.22 19.06
N GLU A 102 7.59 -7.08 20.06
CA GLU A 102 8.85 -7.14 20.84
C GLU A 102 10.05 -7.59 19.99
N THR A 103 9.83 -8.12 18.78
CA THR A 103 10.91 -8.53 17.87
C THR A 103 10.83 -7.85 16.51
N ALA A 104 9.64 -7.72 15.91
CA ALA A 104 9.46 -7.27 14.54
C ALA A 104 9.32 -5.74 14.38
N PHE A 105 9.02 -5.01 15.46
CA PHE A 105 8.78 -3.57 15.44
C PHE A 105 9.64 -2.86 16.49
N ILE A 106 10.92 -3.20 16.53
CA ILE A 106 11.90 -2.55 17.41
C ILE A 106 12.72 -1.58 16.59
N ASP A 107 12.84 -0.34 17.09
CA ASP A 107 13.77 0.62 16.51
C ASP A 107 15.22 0.21 16.83
N LYS A 108 15.91 -0.26 15.79
CA LYS A 108 17.34 -0.57 15.80
C LYS A 108 18.13 0.37 14.88
N TYR A 109 17.48 1.31 14.21
CA TYR A 109 18.01 1.97 13.02
C TYR A 109 18.09 3.48 13.18
N PHE A 110 17.07 4.12 13.76
CA PHE A 110 17.01 5.55 13.98
C PHE A 110 17.78 5.91 15.25
N GLU A 111 17.10 6.07 16.39
CA GLU A 111 17.72 6.34 17.68
C GLU A 111 18.44 5.13 18.27
N LYS A 112 18.08 3.91 17.83
CA LYS A 112 18.70 2.64 18.28
C LYS A 112 18.60 2.42 19.79
N ASN A 113 17.52 2.94 20.37
CA ASN A 113 17.22 2.90 21.79
C ASN A 113 16.46 1.61 22.20
N GLY A 114 16.06 0.78 21.24
CA GLY A 114 15.29 -0.44 21.47
C GLY A 114 13.82 -0.20 21.82
N THR A 115 13.26 0.97 21.50
CA THR A 115 11.84 1.26 21.65
C THR A 115 11.03 0.67 20.50
N ILE A 116 9.70 0.75 20.59
CA ILE A 116 8.82 0.37 19.50
C ILE A 116 9.03 1.32 18.32
N LEU A 117 9.24 0.75 17.13
CA LEU A 117 9.22 1.45 15.85
C LEU A 117 7.76 1.79 15.49
N ASP A 118 7.38 3.06 15.61
CA ASP A 118 6.01 3.56 15.42
C ASP A 118 5.92 4.56 14.26
N ILE A 119 5.10 4.23 13.25
CA ILE A 119 4.82 5.07 12.08
C ILE A 119 4.45 6.54 12.42
N TYR A 120 3.97 6.81 13.63
CA TYR A 120 3.56 8.14 14.07
C TYR A 120 4.50 8.86 15.04
N SER A 121 5.54 8.20 15.54
CA SER A 121 6.62 8.86 16.30
C SER A 121 7.82 9.15 15.43
N GLU A 122 8.20 8.20 14.58
CA GLU A 122 9.48 8.16 13.88
C GLU A 122 9.73 9.41 13.02
N VAL A 123 10.94 9.97 13.12
CA VAL A 123 11.41 11.14 12.34
C VAL A 123 12.72 10.84 11.61
N GLU A 124 12.66 10.70 10.28
CA GLU A 124 13.76 10.26 9.40
C GLU A 124 15.13 10.93 9.65
N ASN A 125 15.15 12.25 9.92
CA ASN A 125 16.38 13.02 10.11
C ASN A 125 16.31 13.87 11.40
N GLY A 126 15.76 13.29 12.46
CA GLY A 126 15.52 14.00 13.70
C GLY A 126 15.47 13.08 14.90
N LYS A 127 15.13 13.67 16.04
CA LYS A 127 14.78 12.91 17.23
C LYS A 127 13.28 12.70 17.25
N ASP A 128 12.86 11.51 17.63
CA ASP A 128 11.47 11.22 17.93
C ASP A 128 10.84 12.19 18.96
N PRO A 129 9.63 12.70 18.69
CA PRO A 129 8.92 13.58 19.62
C PRO A 129 8.49 12.85 20.90
N TYR A 130 8.39 11.52 20.83
CA TYR A 130 8.09 10.61 21.93
C TYR A 130 8.46 9.19 21.50
N GLU A 131 8.74 8.31 22.46
CA GLU A 131 9.14 6.93 22.20
C GLU A 131 8.36 6.00 23.13
N TYR A 132 8.23 4.73 22.73
CA TYR A 132 7.47 3.73 23.48
C TYR A 132 8.35 2.56 23.94
N PRO A 133 8.58 2.40 25.25
CA PRO A 133 9.22 1.21 25.77
C PRO A 133 8.41 -0.04 25.42
N VAL A 134 9.12 -1.13 25.07
CA VAL A 134 8.51 -2.43 24.81
C VAL A 134 7.64 -2.87 25.97
N GLY A 135 6.44 -3.36 25.67
CA GLY A 135 5.45 -3.79 26.67
C GLY A 135 4.62 -2.66 27.28
N TYR A 136 4.83 -1.40 26.92
CA TYR A 136 4.07 -0.25 27.44
C TYR A 136 2.85 0.13 26.57
N TYR A 137 1.91 -0.80 26.41
CA TYR A 137 0.74 -0.65 25.52
C TYR A 137 -0.61 -0.44 26.23
N ASP A 138 -1.60 0.05 25.47
CA ASP A 138 -2.98 0.21 25.92
C ASP A 138 -3.65 -1.12 26.32
N GLY A 139 -4.22 -1.19 27.52
CA GLY A 139 -4.91 -2.39 28.03
C GLY A 139 -4.06 -3.31 28.92
N MET A 140 -2.86 -2.89 29.37
CA MET A 140 -2.01 -3.68 30.29
C MET A 140 -2.58 -3.82 31.74
N GLY A 141 -3.72 -3.20 32.06
CA GLY A 141 -4.34 -3.27 33.39
C GLY A 141 -3.52 -2.60 34.51
N SER A 142 -3.92 -2.78 35.77
CA SER A 142 -3.45 -2.05 36.98
C SER A 142 -1.94 -2.05 37.29
N LYS A 143 -1.09 -2.64 36.44
CA LYS A 143 0.37 -2.54 36.52
C LYS A 143 0.93 -1.29 35.84
N GLY A 144 0.17 -0.67 34.94
CA GLY A 144 0.48 0.63 34.38
C GLY A 144 -0.50 1.67 34.91
N LYS A 145 -0.05 2.63 35.71
CA LYS A 145 -0.76 3.91 35.87
C LYS A 145 -0.64 4.70 34.55
N LEU A 146 -1.10 4.12 33.44
CA LEU A 146 -1.04 4.75 32.13
C LEU A 146 -2.00 5.92 32.18
N LYS A 147 -1.48 7.13 32.03
CA LYS A 147 -2.34 8.29 31.82
C LYS A 147 -3.15 7.99 30.57
N THR A 148 -4.47 7.98 30.64
CA THR A 148 -5.32 8.01 29.43
C THR A 148 -5.26 9.42 28.88
N GLY A 149 -4.16 9.74 28.24
CA GLY A 149 -3.92 11.03 27.60
C GLY A 149 -4.72 11.16 26.31
N LYS A 150 -5.32 12.34 26.10
CA LYS A 150 -5.91 12.74 24.82
C LYS A 150 -4.87 13.44 23.93
N LYS A 151 -3.63 12.95 23.93
CA LYS A 151 -2.50 13.49 23.17
C LYS A 151 -1.54 12.38 22.74
N GLU A 152 -0.74 12.68 21.73
CA GLU A 152 0.37 11.85 21.26
C GLU A 152 1.40 11.57 22.37
N GLY A 153 2.14 10.47 22.25
CA GLY A 153 3.20 10.06 23.17
C GLY A 153 2.70 9.48 24.49
N THR A 154 1.45 9.02 24.54
CA THR A 154 0.84 8.54 25.77
C THR A 154 1.02 7.03 25.94
N VAL A 155 0.53 6.26 24.98
CA VAL A 155 0.62 4.79 24.89
C VAL A 155 0.49 4.41 23.43
N TYR A 156 1.12 3.31 23.03
CA TYR A 156 0.84 2.69 21.74
C TYR A 156 -0.29 1.66 21.86
N ASN A 157 -0.96 1.38 20.75
CA ASN A 157 -1.92 0.30 20.63
C ASN A 157 -1.74 -0.46 19.30
N ARG A 158 -2.71 -1.30 18.94
CA ARG A 158 -2.74 -1.98 17.65
C ARG A 158 -3.49 -1.12 16.64
N GLU A 159 -2.83 -0.74 15.58
CA GLU A 159 -3.45 -0.14 14.41
C GLU A 159 -3.66 -1.18 13.32
N HIS A 160 -4.89 -1.25 12.82
CA HIS A 160 -5.18 -2.00 11.60
C HIS A 160 -5.06 -1.07 10.40
N MET A 161 -4.03 -1.27 9.58
CA MET A 161 -3.80 -0.46 8.37
C MET A 161 -5.02 -0.49 7.45
N ILE A 162 -5.69 -1.64 7.35
CA ILE A 162 -7.06 -1.75 6.84
C ILE A 162 -8.00 -1.76 8.05
N PRO A 163 -8.89 -0.78 8.26
CA PRO A 163 -9.69 -0.71 9.47
C PRO A 163 -10.56 -1.95 9.68
N GLN A 164 -10.64 -2.40 10.94
CA GLN A 164 -11.42 -3.57 11.38
C GLN A 164 -12.88 -3.58 10.87
N SER A 165 -13.49 -2.40 10.75
CA SER A 165 -14.85 -2.22 10.23
C SER A 165 -15.03 -2.68 8.78
N LYS A 166 -13.93 -2.73 8.01
CA LYS A 166 -13.96 -3.07 6.59
C LYS A 166 -13.98 -4.57 6.32
N PHE A 167 -13.56 -5.41 7.27
CA PHE A 167 -13.54 -6.87 7.12
C PHE A 167 -14.28 -7.60 8.25
N ASN A 168 -15.18 -6.90 8.95
CA ASN A 168 -16.00 -7.44 10.03
C ASN A 168 -15.21 -8.08 11.17
N LYS A 169 -13.98 -7.63 11.44
CA LYS A 169 -13.12 -8.15 12.52
C LYS A 169 -12.87 -9.67 12.46
N VAL A 170 -12.97 -10.27 11.27
CA VAL A 170 -12.88 -11.73 11.13
C VAL A 170 -11.49 -12.25 11.51
N ASN A 171 -11.44 -13.40 12.17
CA ASN A 171 -10.21 -14.14 12.44
C ASN A 171 -9.93 -15.15 11.31
N PRO A 172 -8.67 -15.42 10.97
CA PRO A 172 -7.46 -14.88 11.60
C PRO A 172 -7.02 -13.50 11.08
N THR A 173 -7.68 -12.93 10.07
CA THR A 173 -7.31 -11.63 9.45
C THR A 173 -7.02 -10.54 10.47
N ARG A 174 -7.87 -10.39 11.50
CA ARG A 174 -7.72 -9.38 12.56
C ARG A 174 -6.37 -9.43 13.31
N ASN A 175 -5.69 -10.56 13.30
CA ASN A 175 -4.53 -10.84 14.15
C ASN A 175 -3.20 -10.86 13.37
N ASP A 176 -3.22 -10.46 12.10
CA ASP A 176 -2.06 -10.59 11.22
C ASP A 176 -1.11 -9.38 11.32
N ALA A 177 0.10 -9.61 11.84
CA ALA A 177 1.09 -8.56 12.07
C ALA A 177 1.59 -7.87 10.78
N HIS A 178 1.38 -8.45 9.59
CA HIS A 178 1.77 -7.82 8.33
C HIS A 178 0.97 -6.56 7.99
N PHE A 179 -0.21 -6.36 8.60
CA PHE A 179 -0.99 -5.13 8.45
C PHE A 179 -1.57 -4.60 9.77
N VAL A 180 -1.28 -5.25 10.89
CA VAL A 180 -1.65 -4.80 12.22
C VAL A 180 -0.39 -4.43 12.98
N TRP A 181 -0.15 -3.13 13.11
CA TRP A 181 1.11 -2.57 13.57
C TRP A 181 0.95 -1.96 14.96
N PRO A 182 2.03 -1.83 15.75
CA PRO A 182 2.01 -0.95 16.89
C PRO A 182 2.04 0.51 16.42
N SER A 183 1.18 1.37 16.98
CA SER A 183 1.26 2.81 16.73
C SER A 183 0.72 3.65 17.86
N ASP A 184 1.04 4.95 17.87
CA ASP A 184 0.48 5.93 18.79
C ASP A 184 -1.05 5.83 18.83
N LYS A 185 -1.60 5.54 20.01
CA LYS A 185 -3.04 5.32 20.18
C LYS A 185 -3.85 6.54 19.77
N TRP A 186 -3.39 7.75 20.11
CA TRP A 186 -4.15 8.96 19.84
C TRP A 186 -4.18 9.26 18.35
N VAL A 187 -3.05 9.13 17.65
CA VAL A 187 -3.00 9.32 16.19
C VAL A 187 -3.83 8.24 15.48
N ASN A 188 -3.74 6.97 15.91
CA ASN A 188 -4.59 5.90 15.42
C ASN A 188 -6.10 6.22 15.62
N GLU A 189 -6.50 6.75 16.78
CA GLU A 189 -7.87 7.23 17.02
C GLU A 189 -8.27 8.39 16.09
N LYS A 190 -7.35 9.33 15.78
CA LYS A 190 -7.60 10.43 14.84
C LYS A 190 -7.72 9.96 13.40
N ARG A 191 -6.89 9.01 12.99
CA ARG A 191 -6.94 8.37 11.67
C ARG A 191 -8.23 7.57 11.51
N GLY A 192 -8.67 6.87 12.55
CA GLY A 192 -9.97 6.20 12.60
C GLY A 192 -10.16 5.18 11.47
N ASN A 193 -11.09 5.45 10.56
CA ASN A 193 -11.36 4.59 9.40
C ASN A 193 -10.92 5.20 8.06
N LEU A 194 -10.12 6.27 8.08
CA LEU A 194 -9.65 6.91 6.86
C LEU A 194 -8.64 6.00 6.15
N PRO A 195 -8.70 5.85 4.82
CA PRO A 195 -7.67 5.15 4.10
C PRO A 195 -6.38 5.98 4.12
N HIS A 196 -5.24 5.28 4.09
CA HIS A 196 -3.96 5.93 3.92
C HIS A 196 -3.83 6.43 2.48
N PHE A 197 -3.64 7.73 2.29
CA PHE A 197 -3.46 8.34 0.98
C PHE A 197 -2.92 9.77 1.11
N ASN A 198 -2.44 10.36 0.01
CA ASN A 198 -1.95 11.73 0.00
C ASN A 198 -3.02 12.72 0.52
N VAL A 199 -2.60 13.58 1.45
CA VAL A 199 -3.38 14.65 2.06
C VAL A 199 -2.90 15.98 1.51
N GLY A 200 -3.86 16.82 1.09
CA GLY A 200 -3.57 18.16 0.59
C GLY A 200 -3.13 19.12 1.71
N GLN A 201 -3.14 20.42 1.41
CA GLN A 201 -2.73 21.45 2.36
C GLN A 201 -3.66 21.59 3.58
N ASP A 202 -4.84 20.95 3.57
CA ASP A 202 -5.84 21.00 4.64
C ASP A 202 -5.59 19.97 5.77
N GLY A 203 -4.51 19.20 5.68
CA GLY A 203 -4.12 18.22 6.69
C GLY A 203 -3.70 18.86 8.01
N LYS A 204 -4.22 18.32 9.12
CA LYS A 204 -3.65 18.56 10.44
C LYS A 204 -2.41 17.71 10.62
N LEU A 205 -1.33 18.30 11.11
CA LEU A 205 -0.08 17.62 11.38
C LEU A 205 -0.08 17.00 12.78
N THR A 206 0.39 15.76 12.87
CA THR A 206 0.86 15.14 14.11
C THR A 206 2.28 15.64 14.43
N LEU A 207 2.83 15.23 15.57
CA LEU A 207 4.18 15.67 15.98
C LEU A 207 5.29 15.17 15.03
N ASN A 208 5.16 13.97 14.45
CA ASN A 208 6.12 13.48 13.47
C ASN A 208 5.89 14.02 12.04
N GLY A 209 4.79 14.75 11.82
CA GLY A 209 4.46 15.33 10.51
C GLY A 209 3.51 14.50 9.65
N THR A 210 2.95 13.39 10.17
CA THR A 210 1.81 12.70 9.56
C THR A 210 0.65 13.68 9.39
N LYS A 211 0.03 13.69 8.20
CA LYS A 211 -1.10 14.58 7.90
C LYS A 211 -2.41 13.82 8.00
N ILE A 212 -3.41 14.39 8.65
CA ILE A 212 -4.76 13.81 8.74
C ILE A 212 -5.79 14.89 8.42
N ASN A 213 -6.67 14.62 7.46
CA ASN A 213 -7.84 15.45 7.19
C ASN A 213 -9.15 14.64 7.33
N LYS A 214 -10.25 15.12 6.75
CA LYS A 214 -11.55 14.42 6.84
C LYS A 214 -11.67 13.20 5.92
N LYS A 215 -10.72 12.99 5.00
CA LYS A 215 -10.77 11.98 3.94
C LYS A 215 -9.63 10.99 4.03
N TYR A 216 -8.41 11.43 4.33
CA TYR A 216 -7.20 10.62 4.26
C TYR A 216 -6.27 10.86 5.45
N ALA A 217 -5.42 9.87 5.71
CA ALA A 217 -4.23 10.00 6.53
C ALA A 217 -3.00 9.74 5.65
N GLU A 218 -2.02 10.63 5.67
CA GLU A 218 -0.77 10.51 4.92
C GLU A 218 0.38 10.37 5.92
N PRO A 219 0.97 9.17 6.07
CA PRO A 219 2.17 9.02 6.87
C PRO A 219 3.32 9.81 6.26
N ILE A 220 4.36 10.05 7.04
CA ILE A 220 5.60 10.65 6.52
C ILE A 220 6.19 9.79 5.39
N ASN A 221 7.05 10.39 4.58
CA ASN A 221 7.58 9.74 3.38
C ASN A 221 8.27 8.40 3.66
N LEU A 222 8.92 8.30 4.82
CA LEU A 222 9.61 7.10 5.30
C LEU A 222 8.73 5.84 5.43
N PHE A 223 7.40 5.98 5.55
CA PHE A 223 6.49 4.83 5.72
C PHE A 223 5.44 4.70 4.62
N LYS A 224 5.56 5.47 3.54
CA LYS A 224 4.57 5.46 2.46
C LYS A 224 4.59 4.14 1.70
N GLY A 225 5.77 3.65 1.35
CA GLY A 225 6.00 2.37 0.71
C GLY A 225 5.60 1.22 1.63
N ASP A 226 5.99 1.28 2.90
CA ASP A 226 5.60 0.30 3.92
C ASP A 226 4.09 0.14 3.97
N THR A 227 3.40 1.29 4.07
CA THR A 227 1.95 1.34 4.10
C THR A 227 1.37 0.76 2.82
N ALA A 228 1.86 1.17 1.65
CA ALA A 228 1.41 0.62 0.37
C ALA A 228 1.57 -0.91 0.28
N ARG A 229 2.71 -1.45 0.72
CA ARG A 229 2.99 -2.88 0.77
C ARG A 229 2.06 -3.62 1.74
N ALA A 230 1.64 -3.01 2.84
CA ALA A 230 0.61 -3.57 3.73
C ALA A 230 -0.77 -3.65 3.04
N TYR A 231 -1.15 -2.67 2.22
CA TYR A 231 -2.39 -2.71 1.43
C TYR A 231 -2.34 -3.76 0.33
N PHE A 232 -1.23 -3.85 -0.40
CA PHE A 232 -1.03 -4.89 -1.41
C PHE A 232 -1.08 -6.29 -0.80
N TYR A 233 -0.36 -6.50 0.30
CA TYR A 233 -0.41 -7.73 1.07
C TYR A 233 -1.82 -8.10 1.50
N PHE A 234 -2.55 -7.17 2.12
CA PHE A 234 -3.92 -7.44 2.59
C PHE A 234 -4.82 -7.95 1.45
N GLN A 235 -4.73 -7.32 0.28
CA GLN A 235 -5.53 -7.72 -0.88
C GLN A 235 -5.08 -9.05 -1.47
N ALA A 236 -3.77 -9.35 -1.45
CA ALA A 236 -3.21 -10.61 -1.93
C ALA A 236 -3.34 -11.77 -0.92
N THR A 237 -3.62 -11.52 0.36
CA THR A 237 -3.69 -12.58 1.40
C THR A 237 -5.10 -12.79 1.95
N HIS A 238 -5.79 -11.69 2.30
CA HIS A 238 -7.10 -11.76 2.97
C HIS A 238 -8.26 -11.53 2.00
N LYS A 239 -8.13 -10.56 1.09
CA LYS A 239 -9.10 -10.23 0.02
C LYS A 239 -10.57 -10.14 0.48
N ASN A 240 -10.80 -9.77 1.75
CA ASN A 240 -12.11 -9.81 2.41
C ASN A 240 -12.63 -8.44 2.84
N ALA A 241 -11.95 -7.35 2.47
CA ALA A 241 -12.42 -6.00 2.76
C ALA A 241 -13.64 -5.63 1.90
N ASN A 242 -14.71 -5.20 2.57
CA ASN A 242 -15.80 -4.44 1.99
C ASN A 242 -15.49 -2.94 2.07
N TRP A 243 -14.62 -2.49 1.15
CA TRP A 243 -14.22 -1.08 1.08
C TRP A 243 -14.06 -0.63 -0.39
N PRO A 244 -15.16 -0.34 -1.07
CA PRO A 244 -15.17 -0.06 -2.52
C PRO A 244 -14.43 1.21 -2.92
N GLU A 245 -14.13 2.09 -1.96
CA GLU A 245 -13.27 3.25 -2.19
C GLU A 245 -11.83 2.84 -2.54
N VAL A 246 -11.31 1.77 -1.91
CA VAL A 246 -9.91 1.32 -2.05
C VAL A 246 -9.80 0.07 -2.91
N PHE A 247 -10.67 -0.91 -2.71
CA PHE A 247 -10.55 -2.25 -3.31
C PHE A 247 -11.65 -2.53 -4.35
N LYS A 248 -11.30 -3.34 -5.35
CA LYS A 248 -12.21 -3.94 -6.33
C LYS A 248 -12.24 -5.45 -6.15
N LYS A 249 -13.36 -6.09 -6.51
CA LYS A 249 -13.49 -7.57 -6.47
C LYS A 249 -12.75 -8.26 -7.61
N THR A 250 -12.71 -7.59 -8.76
CA THR A 250 -12.07 -8.05 -10.00
C THR A 250 -10.72 -7.36 -10.18
N TYR A 251 -9.85 -7.95 -11.00
CA TYR A 251 -8.61 -7.35 -11.44
C TYR A 251 -8.84 -5.90 -11.92
N PRO A 252 -8.00 -4.91 -11.52
CA PRO A 252 -6.72 -5.03 -10.82
C PRO A 252 -6.83 -5.08 -9.28
N TYR A 253 -8.00 -5.40 -8.73
CA TYR A 253 -8.29 -5.59 -7.30
C TYR A 253 -8.23 -4.34 -6.42
N PHE A 254 -7.87 -3.20 -7.00
CA PHE A 254 -7.86 -1.88 -6.39
C PHE A 254 -8.63 -0.88 -7.25
N THR A 255 -9.12 0.20 -6.66
CA THR A 255 -9.55 1.35 -7.46
C THR A 255 -8.33 2.03 -8.07
N ASP A 256 -8.51 2.59 -9.27
CA ASP A 256 -7.41 3.11 -10.07
C ASP A 256 -6.66 4.22 -9.33
N LYS A 257 -7.38 5.04 -8.56
CA LYS A 257 -6.81 6.08 -7.68
C LYS A 257 -5.84 5.49 -6.65
N PHE A 258 -6.29 4.49 -5.90
CA PHE A 258 -5.49 3.93 -4.81
C PHE A 258 -4.35 3.06 -5.34
N LEU A 259 -4.59 2.31 -6.41
CA LEU A 259 -3.52 1.55 -7.07
C LEU A 259 -2.40 2.48 -7.54
N LYS A 260 -2.74 3.56 -8.24
CA LYS A 260 -1.77 4.57 -8.70
C LYS A 260 -0.95 5.14 -7.54
N GLY A 261 -1.61 5.59 -6.48
CA GLY A 261 -0.91 6.19 -5.34
C GLY A 261 -0.05 5.20 -4.55
N TYR A 262 -0.49 3.96 -4.36
CA TYR A 262 0.31 2.95 -3.66
C TYR A 262 1.51 2.48 -4.46
N ILE A 263 1.39 2.43 -5.79
CA ILE A 263 2.56 2.19 -6.66
C ILE A 263 3.54 3.35 -6.54
N GLU A 264 3.08 4.61 -6.64
CA GLU A 264 3.92 5.79 -6.46
C GLU A 264 4.64 5.79 -5.10
N TRP A 265 3.91 5.51 -4.03
CA TRP A 265 4.47 5.38 -2.68
C TRP A 265 5.55 4.30 -2.60
N SER A 266 5.33 3.13 -3.22
CA SER A 266 6.31 2.03 -3.20
C SER A 266 7.56 2.30 -4.05
N ILE A 267 7.49 3.23 -5.01
CA ILE A 267 8.64 3.66 -5.81
C ILE A 267 9.49 4.67 -5.03
N LEU A 268 8.83 5.64 -4.40
CA LEU A 268 9.47 6.71 -3.65
C LEU A 268 10.08 6.21 -2.35
N ASP A 269 9.38 5.29 -1.69
CA ASP A 269 9.82 4.62 -0.47
C ASP A 269 10.00 3.12 -0.76
N LYS A 270 11.25 2.78 -1.08
CA LYS A 270 11.66 1.44 -1.51
C LYS A 270 11.78 0.51 -0.30
N VAL A 271 11.73 -0.80 -0.56
CA VAL A 271 11.99 -1.78 0.49
C VAL A 271 13.37 -1.56 1.09
N ASP A 272 13.40 -1.41 2.41
CA ASP A 272 14.62 -1.21 3.19
C ASP A 272 14.92 -2.41 4.08
N ILE A 273 16.00 -2.31 4.85
CA ILE A 273 16.41 -3.39 5.75
C ILE A 273 15.44 -3.57 6.93
N ILE A 274 14.78 -2.49 7.38
CA ILE A 274 13.83 -2.50 8.49
C ILE A 274 12.64 -3.38 8.12
N GLU A 275 12.10 -3.19 6.93
CA GLU A 275 11.01 -4.00 6.40
C GLU A 275 11.38 -5.47 6.20
N ILE A 276 12.60 -5.72 5.70
CA ILE A 276 13.09 -7.08 5.48
C ILE A 276 13.18 -7.82 6.81
N GLU A 277 13.78 -7.20 7.83
CA GLU A 277 13.85 -7.77 9.17
C GLU A 277 12.46 -7.99 9.77
N ARG A 278 11.58 -6.99 9.68
CA ARG A 278 10.19 -7.08 10.13
C ARG A 278 9.45 -8.24 9.47
N ASN A 279 9.55 -8.38 8.14
CA ASN A 279 8.94 -9.46 7.39
C ASN A 279 9.48 -10.84 7.83
N ASN A 280 10.79 -10.92 8.09
CA ASN A 280 11.44 -12.14 8.60
C ASN A 280 11.00 -12.51 10.02
N GLU A 281 10.90 -11.54 10.92
CA GLU A 281 10.43 -11.76 12.30
C GLU A 281 8.94 -12.13 12.35
N ILE A 282 8.10 -11.45 11.57
CA ILE A 282 6.68 -11.84 11.44
C ILE A 282 6.56 -13.24 10.86
N ALA A 283 7.37 -13.60 9.85
CA ALA A 283 7.35 -14.94 9.27
C ALA A 283 7.71 -16.01 10.31
N LYS A 284 8.72 -15.77 11.17
CA LYS A 284 9.04 -16.69 12.28
C LYS A 284 7.86 -16.86 13.23
N ALA A 285 7.22 -15.75 13.62
CA ALA A 285 6.12 -15.78 14.58
C ALA A 285 4.81 -16.35 14.01
N GLN A 286 4.51 -16.09 12.74
CA GLN A 286 3.29 -16.53 12.05
C GLN A 286 3.53 -17.74 11.13
N LYS A 287 4.46 -18.63 11.55
CA LYS A 287 4.72 -19.95 10.95
C LYS A 287 4.93 -19.94 9.43
N GLY A 288 5.75 -18.99 8.97
CA GLY A 288 6.18 -18.86 7.59
C GLY A 288 5.31 -17.94 6.74
N LEU A 289 4.25 -17.31 7.26
CA LEU A 289 3.48 -16.32 6.50
C LEU A 289 4.34 -15.07 6.23
N ARG A 290 4.55 -14.74 4.94
CA ARG A 290 5.41 -13.63 4.49
C ARG A 290 4.65 -12.59 3.68
N ASN A 291 5.09 -11.33 3.73
CA ASN A 291 4.65 -10.29 2.82
C ASN A 291 5.41 -10.37 1.48
N PRO A 292 4.76 -10.82 0.40
CA PRO A 292 5.41 -11.00 -0.91
C PRO A 292 5.91 -9.69 -1.51
N PHE A 293 5.26 -8.57 -1.22
CA PHE A 293 5.61 -7.27 -1.78
C PHE A 293 6.83 -6.65 -1.09
N ILE A 294 7.24 -7.18 0.07
CA ILE A 294 8.54 -6.91 0.67
C ILE A 294 9.58 -7.83 0.04
N ASP A 295 9.32 -9.15 -0.03
CA ASP A 295 10.26 -10.11 -0.59
C ASP A 295 10.59 -9.86 -2.07
N TYR A 296 9.61 -9.41 -2.85
CA TYR A 296 9.73 -9.14 -4.27
C TYR A 296 9.14 -7.76 -4.58
N PRO A 297 9.92 -6.68 -4.46
CA PRO A 297 9.46 -5.32 -4.75
C PRO A 297 8.94 -5.16 -6.19
N ASP A 298 9.45 -5.97 -7.12
CA ASP A 298 9.04 -6.00 -8.52
C ASP A 298 7.70 -6.72 -8.78
N LEU A 299 7.06 -7.34 -7.77
CA LEU A 299 5.71 -7.91 -7.94
C LEU A 299 4.71 -6.88 -8.45
N ILE A 300 4.86 -5.62 -8.07
CA ILE A 300 4.01 -4.53 -8.53
C ILE A 300 4.02 -4.44 -10.06
N SER A 301 5.20 -4.52 -10.68
CA SER A 301 5.33 -4.45 -12.14
C SER A 301 4.96 -5.77 -12.83
N LEU A 302 5.22 -6.90 -12.19
CA LEU A 302 4.82 -8.21 -12.72
C LEU A 302 3.30 -8.43 -12.69
N ILE A 303 2.60 -7.85 -11.71
CA ILE A 303 1.15 -7.99 -11.56
C ILE A 303 0.42 -6.93 -12.38
N TRP A 304 0.78 -5.65 -12.27
CA TRP A 304 -0.01 -4.55 -12.86
C TRP A 304 0.66 -3.81 -14.03
N GLY A 305 1.93 -4.12 -14.32
CA GLY A 305 2.61 -3.65 -15.52
C GLY A 305 2.19 -4.40 -16.77
N ASN A 306 2.70 -3.96 -17.91
CA ASN A 306 2.48 -4.57 -19.22
C ASN A 306 3.75 -5.18 -19.82
N SER A 307 4.74 -5.50 -18.98
CA SER A 307 5.98 -6.13 -19.44
C SER A 307 5.77 -7.61 -19.79
N GLU A 308 6.64 -8.14 -20.64
CA GLU A 308 6.70 -9.58 -20.91
C GLU A 308 7.46 -10.38 -19.84
N LYS A 309 7.95 -9.70 -18.79
CA LYS A 309 8.63 -10.36 -17.68
C LYS A 309 7.63 -11.22 -16.90
N THR A 310 8.10 -12.38 -16.47
CA THR A 310 7.37 -13.30 -15.61
C THR A 310 8.10 -13.45 -14.29
N PHE A 311 7.37 -13.89 -13.27
CA PHE A 311 7.93 -14.13 -11.95
C PHE A 311 9.04 -15.20 -12.01
N LYS A 312 10.14 -14.92 -11.31
CA LYS A 312 11.25 -15.85 -11.11
C LYS A 312 11.53 -15.96 -9.62
N ASN A 313 11.40 -17.17 -9.08
CA ASN A 313 11.72 -17.46 -7.69
C ASN A 313 13.22 -17.26 -7.45
N LYS A 314 13.55 -16.30 -6.58
CA LYS A 314 14.89 -16.04 -6.05
C LYS A 314 15.06 -16.57 -4.63
N GLY A 315 14.00 -17.10 -4.02
CA GLY A 315 13.96 -17.48 -2.61
C GLY A 315 13.23 -16.46 -1.74
N ILE A 316 13.66 -16.34 -0.48
CA ILE A 316 13.13 -15.31 0.45
C ILE A 316 14.14 -14.17 0.61
N LEU A 317 13.66 -12.94 0.79
CA LEU A 317 14.53 -11.77 0.95
C LEU A 317 15.08 -11.74 2.38
N ILE A 318 16.41 -11.69 2.50
CA ILE A 318 17.11 -11.76 3.80
C ILE A 318 17.98 -10.54 4.11
N GLY A 319 18.23 -9.67 3.13
CA GLY A 319 18.99 -8.45 3.38
C GLY A 319 19.28 -7.62 2.14
N ILE A 320 20.18 -6.65 2.31
CA ILE A 320 20.63 -5.70 1.28
C ILE A 320 22.16 -5.68 1.31
N LYS A 321 22.82 -5.62 0.14
CA LYS A 321 24.28 -5.74 -0.01
C LYS A 321 25.09 -4.67 0.73
N ASN A 322 24.53 -3.48 0.93
CA ASN A 322 25.19 -2.34 1.56
C ASN A 322 24.29 -1.64 2.61
N ALA A 323 23.50 -2.41 3.36
CA ALA A 323 22.64 -1.85 4.43
C ALA A 323 23.42 -1.47 5.69
#